data_AF-A0A3L7X0I3-F1
#
_entry.id   AF-A0A3L7X0I3-F1
#
_cell.length_a   1.000
_cell.length_b   1.000
_cell.length_c   1.000
_cell.angle_alpha   90.00
_cell.angle_beta   90.00
_cell.angle_gamma   90.00
#
_symmetry.space_group_name_H-M   'P 1'
#
loop_
_entity.id
_entity.type
_entity.pdbx_description
1 polymer ?
#
loop_
_entity_poly.entity_id
_entity_poly.type
_entity_poly.pdbx_seq_one_letter_code
_entity_poly.pdbx_strand_id
1 'polypeptide(L)' 'TDIRRRHLLLDLTAASAPVPVANVRHISPRMAEAYAGKTEKTIQRDLNELERMDLITRLPAGVQVRQERLRAFLPRRRPT' A
#
# COMPACT_ATOMS: atom_id res chain seq x y z
N THR A 1 5.66 -8.44 10.65
CA THR A 1 5.77 -8.19 9.19
C THR A 1 4.43 -7.88 8.56
N ASP A 2 3.35 -8.56 8.95
CA ASP A 2 2.02 -8.38 8.34
C ASP A 2 1.36 -7.01 8.59
N ILE A 3 1.39 -6.53 9.84
CA ILE A 3 0.81 -5.24 10.25
C ILE A 3 1.34 -4.07 9.41
N ARG A 4 2.65 -4.06 9.09
CA ARG A 4 3.27 -3.01 8.28
C ARG A 4 2.76 -3.00 6.84
N ARG A 5 2.62 -4.18 6.20
CA ARG A 5 2.06 -4.30 4.85
C ARG A 5 0.60 -3.87 4.81
N ARG A 6 -0.17 -4.24 5.83
CA ARG A 6 -1.57 -3.80 6.00
C ARG A 6 -1.65 -2.28 6.12
N HIS A 7 -0.84 -1.66 6.97
CA HIS A 7 -0.82 -0.19 7.10
C HIS A 7 -0.38 0.51 5.81
N LEU A 8 0.61 -0.04 5.11
CA LEU A 8 1.04 0.46 3.80
C LEU A 8 -0.12 0.43 2.80
N LEU A 9 -0.83 -0.69 2.70
CA LEU A 9 -1.99 -0.82 1.79
C LEU A 9 -3.07 0.20 2.11
N LEU A 10 -3.38 0.40 3.39
CA LEU A 10 -4.37 1.40 3.83
C LEU A 10 -3.94 2.83 3.50
N ASP A 11 -2.66 3.18 3.67
CA ASP A 11 -2.16 4.51 3.31
C ASP A 11 -2.17 4.72 1.80
N LEU A 12 -1.79 3.71 1.01
CA LEU A 12 -1.89 3.77 -0.45
C LEU A 12 -3.35 3.90 -0.93
N THR A 13 -4.31 3.34 -0.17
CA THR A 13 -5.74 3.47 -0.48
C THR A 13 -6.24 4.90 -0.29
N ALA A 14 -5.66 5.63 0.67
CA ALA A 14 -5.98 7.03 0.93
C ALA A 14 -5.34 8.00 -0.09
N ALA A 15 -4.34 7.55 -0.85
CA ALA A 15 -3.75 8.34 -1.92
C ALA A 15 -4.70 8.43 -3.13
N SER A 16 -4.90 9.64 -3.65
CA SER A 16 -5.74 9.90 -4.83
C SER A 16 -5.05 9.59 -6.16
N ALA A 17 -3.72 9.41 -6.14
CA ALA A 17 -2.88 9.18 -7.31
C ALA A 17 -1.82 8.10 -7.03
N PRO A 18 -1.23 7.49 -8.07
CA PRO A 18 -0.10 6.57 -7.90
C PRO A 18 1.04 7.22 -7.10
N VAL A 19 1.58 6.48 -6.14
CA VAL A 19 2.63 6.95 -5.25
C VAL A 19 3.99 6.48 -5.76
N PRO A 20 4.93 7.37 -6.11
CA PRO A 20 6.28 6.96 -6.48
C PRO A 20 6.93 6.12 -5.37
N VAL A 21 7.67 5.07 -5.73
CA VAL A 21 8.25 4.15 -4.74
C VAL A 21 9.16 4.88 -3.74
N ALA A 22 9.91 5.87 -4.21
CA ALA A 22 10.74 6.73 -3.36
C ALA A 22 9.93 7.48 -2.29
N ASN A 23 8.66 7.80 -2.58
CA ASN A 23 7.77 8.52 -1.68
C ASN A 23 6.98 7.61 -0.75
N VAL A 24 7.05 6.28 -0.91
CA VAL A 24 6.30 5.32 -0.07
C VAL A 24 6.64 5.46 1.40
N ARG A 25 7.91 5.74 1.74
CA ARG A 25 8.32 6.01 3.13
C ARG A 25 7.64 7.27 3.70
N HIS A 26 7.29 8.21 2.84
CA HIS A 26 6.81 9.55 3.21
C HIS A 26 5.30 9.72 3.05
N ILE A 27 4.58 8.66 2.69
CA ILE A 27 3.12 8.71 2.50
C ILE A 27 2.36 9.00 3.81
N SER A 28 2.94 8.65 4.96
CA SER A 28 2.38 8.93 6.28
C SER A 28 3.47 8.89 7.37
N PRO A 29 3.27 9.56 8.52
CA PRO A 29 4.20 9.48 9.66
C PRO A 29 4.46 8.04 10.12
N ARG A 30 3.41 7.22 10.18
CA ARG A 30 3.53 5.80 10.56
C ARG A 30 4.37 4.99 9.56
N MET A 31 4.37 5.31 8.26
CA MET A 31 5.24 4.65 7.30
C MET A 31 6.69 5.11 7.46
N ALA A 32 6.91 6.39 7.75
CA ALA A 32 8.25 6.90 8.02
C ALA A 32 8.89 6.14 9.21
N GLU A 33 8.16 6.00 10.31
CA GLU A 33 8.57 5.21 11.47
C GLU A 33 8.74 3.72 11.13
N ALA A 34 7.75 3.12 10.46
CA ALA A 34 7.80 1.70 10.12
C ALA A 34 8.96 1.33 9.18
N TYR A 35 9.47 2.29 8.42
CA TYR A 35 10.62 2.13 7.52
C TYR A 35 11.91 2.78 8.03
N ALA A 36 11.91 3.37 9.23
CA ALA A 36 13.11 3.94 9.82
C ALA A 36 14.19 2.86 9.99
N GLY A 37 15.44 3.18 9.62
CA GLY A 37 16.56 2.24 9.64
C GLY A 37 16.49 1.09 8.62
N LYS A 38 15.42 1.00 7.80
CA LYS A 38 15.30 -0.02 6.75
C LYS A 38 15.82 0.50 5.43
N THR A 39 16.27 -0.41 4.58
CA THR A 39 16.68 -0.07 3.21
C THR A 39 15.49 -0.09 2.26
N GLU A 40 15.66 0.53 1.09
CA GLU A 40 14.67 0.47 0.01
C GLU A 40 14.31 -0.96 -0.40
N LYS A 41 15.25 -1.91 -0.24
CA LYS A 41 14.99 -3.34 -0.48
C LYS A 41 13.83 -3.88 0.37
N THR A 42 13.62 -3.34 1.57
CA THR A 42 12.50 -3.75 2.42
C THR A 42 11.16 -3.16 1.95
N ILE A 43 11.18 -1.92 1.44
CA ILE A 43 10.00 -1.32 0.79
C ILE A 43 9.64 -2.13 -0.45
N GLN A 44 10.61 -2.41 -1.31
CA GLN A 44 10.40 -3.20 -2.53
C GLN A 44 9.88 -4.60 -2.22
N ARG A 45 10.42 -5.28 -1.20
CA ARG A 45 9.94 -6.59 -0.78
C ARG A 45 8.46 -6.52 -0.38
N ASP A 46 8.07 -5.54 0.42
CA ASP A 46 6.68 -5.39 0.84
C ASP A 46 5.73 -5.07 -0.31
N LEU A 47 6.16 -4.20 -1.23
CA LEU A 47 5.40 -3.91 -2.44
C LEU A 47 5.25 -5.18 -3.30
N ASN A 48 6.32 -5.96 -3.48
CA ASN A 48 6.25 -7.21 -4.23
C ASN A 48 5.28 -8.21 -3.61
N GLU A 49 5.22 -8.29 -2.28
CA GLU A 49 4.24 -9.14 -1.59
C GLU A 49 2.79 -8.66 -1.84
N LEU A 50 2.53 -7.36 -1.73
CA LEU A 50 1.20 -6.79 -1.99
C LEU A 50 0.79 -6.94 -3.47
N GLU A 51 1.74 -6.84 -4.39
CA GLU A 51 1.54 -7.05 -5.82
C GLU A 51 1.25 -8.52 -6.13
N ARG A 52 1.99 -9.47 -5.52
CA ARG A 52 1.72 -10.90 -5.64
C ARG A 52 0.32 -11.28 -5.12
N MET A 53 -0.17 -10.58 -4.10
CA MET A 53 -1.53 -10.73 -3.58
C MET A 53 -2.59 -10.04 -4.45
N ASP A 54 -2.20 -9.42 -5.56
CA ASP A 54 -3.06 -8.65 -6.46
C ASP A 54 -3.81 -7.50 -5.77
N LEU A 55 -3.21 -6.91 -4.72
CA LEU A 55 -3.80 -5.80 -3.98
C LEU A 55 -3.35 -4.43 -4.50
N ILE A 56 -2.20 -4.39 -5.16
CA ILE A 56 -1.64 -3.19 -5.78
C ILE A 56 -1.22 -3.47 -7.21
N THR A 57 -0.99 -2.41 -7.98
CA THR A 57 -0.39 -2.45 -9.31
C THR A 57 0.73 -1.42 -9.41
N ARG A 58 1.75 -1.73 -10.21
CA ARG A 58 2.83 -0.81 -10.55
C ARG A 58 2.53 -0.16 -11.89
N LEU A 59 2.53 1.17 -11.88
CA LEU A 59 2.37 2.04 -13.04
C LEU A 59 3.68 2.80 -13.26
N PRO A 60 3.90 3.37 -14.46
CA PRO A 60 5.06 4.24 -14.71
C PRO A 60 5.17 5.40 -13.69
N ALA A 61 4.04 5.92 -13.20
CA ALA A 61 3.98 7.00 -12.22
C ALA A 61 4.21 6.55 -10.76
N GLY A 62 4.19 5.25 -10.47
CA GLY A 62 4.32 4.73 -9.11
C GLY A 62 3.41 3.55 -8.81
N VAL A 63 3.05 3.38 -7.54
CA VAL A 63 2.24 2.27 -7.05
C VAL A 63 0.84 2.75 -6.71
N GLN A 64 -0.18 1.98 -7.09
CA GLN A 64 -1.57 2.26 -6.77
C GLN A 64 -2.30 1.01 -6.27
N VAL A 65 -3.28 1.19 -5.38
CA VAL A 65 -4.15 0.10 -4.90
C VAL A 65 -5.20 -0.28 -5.94
N ARG A 66 -5.44 -1.59 -6.08
CA ARG A 66 -6.59 -2.13 -6.81
C ARG A 66 -7.85 -2.03 -5.94
N GLN A 67 -8.49 -0.86 -5.97
CA GLN A 67 -9.67 -0.54 -5.15
C GLN A 67 -10.80 -1.57 -5.32
N GLU A 68 -10.96 -2.12 -6.52
CA GLU A 68 -11.91 -3.17 -6.86
C GLU A 68 -11.69 -4.47 -6.06
N ARG A 69 -10.41 -4.84 -5.83
CA ARG A 69 -10.05 -6.02 -5.03
C ARG A 69 -10.28 -5.77 -3.55
N LEU A 70 -9.94 -4.58 -3.05
CA LEU A 70 -10.16 -4.23 -1.66
C LEU A 70 -11.67 -4.23 -1.31
N ARG A 71 -12.52 -3.74 -2.23
CA ARG A 71 -13.99 -3.78 -2.09
C ARG A 71 -14.56 -5.18 -1.94
N ALA A 72 -13.92 -6.20 -2.50
CA ALA A 72 -14.35 -7.59 -2.32
C ALA A 72 -14.21 -8.09 -0.87
N PHE A 73 -13.31 -7.47 -0.09
CA PHE A 73 -13.09 -7.79 1.32
C PHE A 73 -13.92 -6.92 2.28
N LEU A 74 -14.53 -5.83 1.80
CA LEU A 74 -15.40 -4.99 2.60
C LEU A 74 -16.78 -5.67 2.73
N PRO A 75 -17.35 -5.76 3.96
CA PRO A 75 -18.70 -6.27 4.13
C PRO A 75 -19.65 -5.42 3.27
N ARG A 76 -20.53 -6.07 2.50
CA ARG A 76 -21.60 -5.38 1.78
C ARG A 76 -22.35 -4.54 2.79
N ARG A 77 -22.31 -3.21 2.63
CA ARG A 77 -23.07 -2.31 3.50
C ARG A 77 -24.53 -2.78 3.46
N ARG A 78 -25.11 -3.06 4.63
CA ARG A 78 -26.55 -3.30 4.74
C ARG A 78 -27.24 -2.06 4.15
N PRO A 79 -28.18 -2.21 3.20
CA PRO A 79 -29.03 -1.10 2.84
C PRO A 79 -29.80 -0.69 4.10
N THR A 80 -29.59 0.53 4.55
CA THR A 80 -30.43 1.23 5.54
C THR A 80 -31.64 1.80 4.85
#